data_AF-A0A2K2V4V1-F1
#
_entry.id   AF-A0A2K2V4V1-F1
#
_cell.length_a   1.000
_cell.length_b   1.000
_cell.length_c   1.000
_cell.angle_alpha   90.00
_cell.angle_beta   90.00
_cell.angle_gamma   90.00
#
_symmetry.space_group_name_H-M   'P 1'
#
loop_
_entity.id
_entity.type
_entity.pdbx_description
1 polymer ?
#
loop_
_entity_poly.entity_id
_entity_poly.type
_entity_poly.pdbx_seq_one_letter_code
_entity_poly.pdbx_strand_id
1 'polypeptide(L)'
;MKWFGIGLGGAGGNIIDSTYGAMKEDFVGAVVFNTAEADKAKLSFLKDRFYVFGDVGGAGVGSKWRDARDSIRLEKWKNMVTKT
;
A
#
# COMPACT_ATOMS: atom_id res chain seq x y z
N MET A 1 19.87 8.43 10.68
CA MET A 1 19.44 7.35 9.76
C MET A 1 18.07 7.74 9.24
N LYS A 2 17.82 7.68 7.92
CA LYS A 2 16.50 8.01 7.34
C LYS A 2 15.68 6.75 7.08
N TRP A 3 14.37 6.83 7.22
CA TRP A 3 13.44 5.70 7.11
C TRP A 3 12.78 5.62 5.72
N PHE A 4 12.46 4.40 5.28
CA PHE A 4 11.53 4.20 4.17
C PHE A 4 10.27 3.50 4.69
N GLY A 5 9.11 4.12 4.49
CA GLY A 5 7.83 3.67 5.02
C GLY A 5 7.06 2.78 4.05
N ILE A 6 6.52 1.66 4.53
CA ILE A 6 5.59 0.82 3.75
C ILE A 6 4.32 0.60 4.58
N GLY A 7 3.21 1.17 4.12
CA GLY A 7 1.88 0.92 4.68
C GLY A 7 1.19 -0.21 3.93
N LEU A 8 0.70 -1.22 4.66
CA LEU A 8 -0.07 -2.32 4.10
C LEU A 8 -1.54 -2.24 4.55
N GLY A 9 -2.46 -2.28 3.59
CA GLY A 9 -3.90 -2.17 3.84
C GLY A 9 -4.33 -0.78 4.31
N GLY A 10 -5.62 -0.62 4.62
CA GLY A 10 -6.17 0.68 5.04
C GLY A 10 -5.57 1.19 6.34
N ALA A 11 -5.47 0.33 7.36
CA ALA A 11 -4.92 0.72 8.66
C ALA A 11 -3.42 1.07 8.59
N GLY A 12 -2.62 0.23 7.94
CA GLY A 12 -1.20 0.49 7.74
C GLY A 12 -0.95 1.74 6.88
N GLY A 13 -1.79 1.96 5.87
CA GLY A 13 -1.78 3.17 5.05
C GLY A 13 -2.00 4.45 5.86
N ASN A 14 -3.02 4.47 6.73
CA ASN A 14 -3.31 5.64 7.58
C ASN A 14 -2.19 5.92 8.59
N ILE A 15 -1.63 4.89 9.21
CA ILE A 15 -0.52 5.04 10.16
C ILE A 15 0.70 5.61 9.46
N ILE A 16 1.07 5.09 8.28
CA ILE A 16 2.27 5.59 7.60
C ILE A 16 2.05 6.98 7.00
N ASP A 17 0.84 7.31 6.53
CA ASP A 17 0.52 8.63 6.00
C ASP A 17 0.60 9.72 7.07
N SER A 18 0.01 9.48 8.25
CA SER A 18 0.11 10.40 9.40
C SER A 18 1.54 10.52 9.91
N THR A 19 2.26 9.40 10.04
CA THR A 19 3.66 9.37 10.50
C THR A 19 4.58 10.10 9.51
N TYR A 20 4.44 9.83 8.22
CA TYR A 20 5.20 10.50 7.16
C TYR A 20 4.91 12.00 7.11
N GLY A 21 3.65 12.40 7.32
CA GLY A 21 3.26 13.80 7.42
C GLY A 21 3.92 14.52 8.60
N ALA A 22 3.96 13.88 9.77
CA ALA A 22 4.54 14.45 10.99
C ALA A 22 6.08 14.49 10.99
N MET A 23 6.73 13.53 10.31
CA MET A 23 8.19 13.31 10.38
C MET A 23 8.85 13.32 9.01
N LYS A 24 8.36 14.15 8.08
CA LYS A 24 8.74 14.09 6.65
C LYS A 24 10.25 14.12 6.40
N GLU A 25 11.02 14.88 7.19
CA GLU A 25 12.47 15.03 7.03
C GLU A 25 13.26 13.76 7.40
N ASP A 26 12.68 12.94 8.29
CA ASP A 26 13.25 11.66 8.76
C ASP A 26 13.04 10.53 7.75
N PHE A 27 12.21 10.73 6.73
CA PHE A 27 11.94 9.73 5.69
C PHE A 27 12.69 10.05 4.39
N VAL A 28 13.25 9.01 3.75
CA VAL A 28 13.61 9.07 2.32
C VAL A 28 12.37 8.95 1.44
N GLY A 29 11.31 8.33 1.93
CA GLY A 29 10.03 8.19 1.25
C GLY A 29 9.10 7.23 1.96
N ALA A 30 7.84 7.21 1.55
CA ALA A 30 6.87 6.21 1.98
C ALA A 30 5.92 5.86 0.83
N VAL A 31 5.36 4.65 0.89
CA VAL A 31 4.40 4.10 -0.08
C VAL A 31 3.31 3.33 0.66
N VAL A 32 2.13 3.23 0.05
CA VAL A 32 0.99 2.45 0.57
C VAL A 32 0.58 1.41 -0.47
N PHE A 33 0.43 0.16 -0.05
CA PHE A 33 -0.12 -0.92 -0.86
C PHE A 33 -1.45 -1.39 -0.26
N ASN A 34 -2.50 -1.44 -1.07
CA ASN A 34 -3.81 -1.91 -0.62
C ASN A 34 -4.56 -2.64 -1.73
N THR A 35 -5.58 -3.39 -1.36
CA THR A 35 -6.52 -4.05 -2.29
C THR A 35 -7.79 -3.21 -2.51
N ALA A 36 -8.06 -2.24 -1.61
CA ALA A 36 -9.23 -1.37 -1.65
C ALA A 36 -8.88 0.03 -2.14
N GLU A 37 -9.40 0.45 -3.29
CA GLU A 37 -9.12 1.77 -3.87
C GLU A 37 -9.76 2.90 -3.05
N ALA A 38 -10.93 2.64 -2.45
CA ALA A 38 -11.64 3.62 -1.62
C ALA A 38 -10.80 4.16 -0.44
N ASP A 39 -9.82 3.39 0.04
CA ASP A 39 -8.93 3.82 1.13
C ASP A 39 -7.95 4.92 0.68
N LYS A 40 -7.69 5.08 -0.62
CA LYS A 40 -6.85 6.16 -1.16
C LYS A 40 -7.38 7.54 -0.78
N ALA A 41 -8.70 7.72 -0.75
CA ALA A 41 -9.35 8.98 -0.41
C ALA A 41 -9.12 9.41 1.06
N LYS A 42 -8.75 8.46 1.93
CA LYS A 42 -8.52 8.69 3.37
C LYS A 42 -7.11 9.24 3.67
N LEU A 43 -6.18 9.14 2.73
CA LEU A 43 -4.80 9.62 2.89
C LEU A 43 -4.71 11.11 2.64
N SER A 44 -3.72 11.78 3.25
CA SER A 44 -3.47 13.21 3.05
C SER A 44 -2.20 13.48 2.22
N PHE A 45 -1.14 12.69 2.44
CA PHE A 45 0.19 12.95 1.86
C PHE A 45 0.62 11.91 0.83
N LEU A 46 0.18 10.66 0.99
CA LEU A 46 0.64 9.51 0.20
C LEU A 46 -0.35 9.10 -0.90
N LYS A 47 -1.31 9.96 -1.26
CA LYS A 47 -2.30 9.69 -2.34
C LYS A 47 -1.62 9.28 -3.65
N ASP A 48 -0.58 9.99 -4.06
CA ASP A 48 0.14 9.72 -5.31
C ASP A 48 1.12 8.53 -5.20
N ARG A 49 1.27 7.98 -3.99
CA ARG A 49 2.13 6.84 -3.68
C ARG A 49 1.31 5.68 -3.11
N PHE A 50 0.06 5.60 -3.54
CA PHE A 50 -0.90 4.55 -3.21
C PHE A 50 -1.06 3.60 -4.39
N TYR A 51 -0.73 2.33 -4.17
CA TYR A 51 -0.75 1.29 -5.19
C TYR A 51 -1.81 0.26 -4.87
N VAL A 52 -2.78 0.13 -5.77
CA VAL A 52 -3.79 -0.93 -5.70
C VAL A 52 -3.19 -2.20 -6.28
N PHE A 53 -3.27 -3.29 -5.55
CA PHE A 53 -2.83 -4.61 -6.02
C PHE A 53 -3.95 -5.65 -5.91
N GLY A 54 -3.79 -6.73 -6.67
CA GLY A 54 -4.77 -7.79 -6.76
C GLY A 54 -5.85 -7.53 -7.81
N ASP A 55 -6.42 -8.61 -8.33
CA ASP A 55 -7.50 -8.54 -9.33
C ASP A 55 -8.88 -8.60 -8.63
N VAL A 56 -9.08 -7.74 -7.62
CA VAL A 56 -10.36 -7.58 -6.88
C VAL A 56 -11.10 -6.29 -7.25
N GLY A 57 -10.70 -5.65 -8.35
CA GLY A 57 -11.35 -4.43 -8.86
C GLY A 57 -11.35 -3.25 -7.89
N GLY A 58 -10.37 -3.18 -6.97
CA GLY A 58 -10.31 -2.13 -5.96
C GLY A 58 -11.37 -2.24 -4.85
N ALA A 59 -12.12 -3.34 -4.75
CA ALA A 59 -13.13 -3.54 -3.71
C ALA A 59 -12.53 -3.88 -2.33
N GLY A 60 -11.30 -4.39 -2.31
CA GLY A 60 -10.66 -4.93 -1.12
C GLY A 60 -11.02 -6.40 -0.84
N VAL A 61 -10.19 -7.05 -0.03
CA VAL A 61 -10.40 -8.45 0.40
C VAL A 61 -11.03 -8.56 1.80
N GLY A 62 -11.27 -7.43 2.47
CA GLY A 62 -11.74 -7.39 3.86
C GLY A 62 -10.79 -8.12 4.81
N SER A 63 -11.32 -9.01 5.65
CA SER A 63 -10.55 -9.82 6.61
C SER A 63 -9.94 -11.10 6.01
N LYS A 64 -10.11 -11.34 4.70
CA LYS A 64 -9.63 -12.55 4.03
C LYS A 64 -8.16 -12.39 3.63
N TRP A 65 -7.26 -12.49 4.61
CA TRP A 65 -5.81 -12.30 4.39
C TRP A 65 -5.21 -13.28 3.36
N ARG A 66 -5.79 -14.47 3.22
CA ARG A 66 -5.38 -15.46 2.20
C ARG A 66 -5.65 -14.95 0.79
N ASP A 67 -6.81 -14.36 0.58
CA ASP A 67 -7.18 -13.73 -0.70
C ASP A 67 -6.21 -12.57 -1.00
N ALA A 68 -5.84 -11.78 0.00
CA ALA A 68 -4.81 -10.74 -0.13
C ALA A 68 -3.45 -11.29 -0.59
N ARG A 69 -3.00 -12.38 0.04
CA ARG A 69 -1.74 -13.06 -0.31
C ARG A 69 -1.79 -13.62 -1.73
N ASP A 70 -2.88 -14.28 -2.08
CA ASP A 70 -3.01 -14.97 -3.36
C ASP A 70 -3.24 -13.97 -4.51
N SER A 71 -3.79 -12.80 -4.22
CA SER A 71 -3.91 -11.67 -5.15
C SER A 71 -2.58 -11.20 -5.73
N ILE A 72 -1.48 -11.30 -4.96
CA ILE A 72 -0.12 -10.94 -5.41
C ILE A 72 0.52 -12.09 -6.21
N ARG A 73 0.00 -13.32 -6.13
CA ARG A 73 0.57 -14.51 -6.77
C ARG A 73 0.14 -14.71 -8.21
N LEU A 74 -0.80 -13.91 -8.73
CA LEU A 74 -1.18 -13.94 -10.14
C LEU A 74 -0.02 -13.47 -11.02
N GLU A 75 0.16 -14.07 -12.20
CA GLU A 75 1.33 -13.83 -13.07
C GLU A 75 1.57 -12.36 -13.40
N LYS A 76 0.49 -11.60 -13.59
CA LYS A 76 0.51 -10.15 -13.80
C LYS A 76 1.29 -9.41 -12.71
N TRP A 77 1.17 -9.84 -11.46
CA TRP A 77 1.82 -9.22 -10.30
C TRP A 77 3.19 -9.83 -9.98
N LYS A 78 3.41 -11.11 -10.32
CA LYS A 78 4.74 -11.75 -10.21
C LYS A 78 5.81 -10.97 -10.99
N ASN A 79 5.50 -10.56 -12.22
CA ASN A 79 6.42 -9.81 -13.07
C ASN A 79 6.79 -8.41 -12.52
N MET A 80 6.03 -7.87 -11.57
CA MET A 80 6.40 -6.64 -10.85
C MET A 80 7.42 -6.88 -9.73
N VAL A 81 7.46 -8.10 -9.18
CA VAL A 81 8.34 -8.47 -8.06
C VAL A 81 9.65 -9.09 -8.55
N THR A 82 9.62 -9.83 -9.68
CA THR A 82 10.78 -10.60 -10.17
C THR A 82 11.59 -9.94 -11.28
N LYS A 83 11.35 -8.67 -11.62
CA LYS A 83 12.28 -7.92 -12.49
C LYS A 83 13.50 -7.48 -11.67
N THR A 84 14.36 -8.44 -11.38
CA THR A 84 15.80 -8.26 -11.07
C THR A 84 16.60 -8.59 -12.31
#